data_AF-J7QQ36-F1
#
_entry.id   AF-J7QQ36-F1
#
_cell.length_a   1.000
_cell.length_b   1.000
_cell.length_c   1.000
_cell.angle_alpha   90.00
_cell.angle_beta   90.00
_cell.angle_gamma   90.00
#
_symmetry.space_group_name_H-M   'P 1'
#
loop_
_entity.id
_entity.type
_entity.pdbx_description
1 polymer ?
#
loop_
_entity_poly.entity_id
_entity_poly.type
_entity_poly.pdbx_seq_one_letter_code
_entity_poly.pdbx_strand_id
1 'polypeptide(L)'
;MKWRFNYEERAAAARAAHQEIGRTFARLRNRNDEQDPATIAWKTAIARFHDALRLAYPADFGEDIERLKAGDPRGLEGVIRFLEADPMFFGSGYAKADLIRFINRMPLTEHQAARLRAVALAIVERRASQEFRRYCRLAAKVNHPALREALRIRAACGDPAVARRARWMLAYVESPPCARRAGR
;
A
#
# COMPACT_ATOMS: atom_id res chain seq x y z
N MET A 1 -22.38 0.02 -16.87
CA MET A 1 -21.90 0.69 -15.64
C MET A 1 -20.91 -0.26 -14.96
N LYS A 2 -19.59 -0.09 -15.16
CA LYS A 2 -18.59 -1.03 -14.63
C LYS A 2 -18.56 -0.91 -13.10
N TRP A 3 -18.95 -1.97 -12.40
CA TRP A 3 -18.86 -2.12 -10.96
C TRP A 3 -17.41 -1.91 -10.52
N ARG A 4 -17.08 -0.70 -10.05
CA ARG A 4 -15.73 -0.36 -9.59
C ARG A 4 -15.58 -0.90 -8.17
N PHE A 5 -14.57 -1.73 -7.93
CA PHE A 5 -14.32 -2.28 -6.59
C PHE A 5 -14.17 -1.15 -5.56
N ASN A 6 -14.97 -1.18 -4.50
CA ASN A 6 -14.99 -0.13 -3.48
C ASN A 6 -13.93 -0.39 -2.41
N TYR A 7 -12.68 0.01 -2.69
CA TYR A 7 -11.57 -0.15 -1.77
C TYR A 7 -11.79 0.54 -0.41
N GLU A 8 -12.47 1.69 -0.39
CA GLU A 8 -12.67 2.47 0.83
C GLU A 8 -13.60 1.77 1.80
N GLU A 9 -14.77 1.35 1.31
CA GLU A 9 -15.76 0.62 2.10
C GLU A 9 -15.19 -0.71 2.62
N ARG A 10 -14.50 -1.46 1.76
CA ARG A 10 -13.90 -2.74 2.17
C ARG A 10 -12.77 -2.56 3.19
N ALA A 11 -11.95 -1.51 3.05
CA ALA A 11 -10.95 -1.16 4.04
C ALA A 11 -11.57 -0.69 5.37
N ALA A 12 -12.69 0.04 5.32
CA ALA A 12 -13.44 0.44 6.51
C ALA A 12 -14.00 -0.79 7.25
N ALA A 13 -14.59 -1.75 6.52
CA ALA A 13 -15.08 -3.00 7.10
C ALA A 13 -13.96 -3.81 7.77
N ALA A 14 -12.80 -3.95 7.11
CA ALA A 14 -11.64 -4.64 7.69
C ALA A 14 -11.11 -3.93 8.94
N ARG A 15 -11.08 -2.59 8.96
CA ARG A 15 -10.70 -1.81 10.14
C ARG A 15 -11.69 -2.00 11.30
N ALA A 16 -12.99 -1.93 11.02
CA ALA A 16 -14.03 -2.12 12.03
C ALA A 16 -13.96 -3.52 12.66
N ALA A 17 -13.81 -4.56 11.83
CA ALA A 17 -13.65 -5.93 12.32
C ALA A 17 -12.37 -6.11 13.17
N HIS A 18 -11.26 -5.47 12.79
CA HIS A 18 -10.03 -5.49 13.58
C HIS A 18 -10.19 -4.79 14.94
N GLN A 19 -10.91 -3.67 14.99
CA GLN A 19 -11.23 -3.00 16.26
C GLN A 19 -12.10 -3.87 17.18
N GLU A 20 -13.02 -4.65 16.60
CA GLU A 20 -13.89 -5.55 17.35
C GLU A 20 -13.12 -6.71 18.00
N ILE A 21 -12.04 -7.20 17.37
CA ILE A 21 -11.10 -8.13 18.03
C ILE A 21 -10.55 -7.50 19.30
N GLY A 22 -10.06 -6.25 19.23
CA GLY A 22 -9.52 -5.55 20.40
C GLY A 22 -10.54 -5.39 21.52
N ARG A 23 -11.80 -5.06 21.19
CA ARG A 23 -12.89 -4.91 22.16
C ARG A 23 -13.28 -6.22 22.84
N THR A 24 -13.40 -7.29 22.06
CA THR A 24 -13.74 -8.62 22.59
C THR A 24 -12.58 -9.22 23.38
N PHE A 25 -11.34 -9.03 22.92
CA PHE A 25 -10.14 -9.46 23.62
C PHE A 25 -10.00 -8.79 24.99
N ALA A 26 -10.35 -7.51 25.13
CA ALA A 26 -10.31 -6.80 26.40
C ALA A 26 -11.23 -7.40 27.48
N ARG A 27 -12.23 -8.20 27.09
CA ARG A 27 -13.16 -8.89 28.01
C ARG A 27 -12.74 -10.33 28.30
N LEU A 28 -11.72 -10.83 27.60
CA LEU A 28 -11.26 -12.21 27.70
C LEU A 28 -10.48 -12.42 29.00
N ARG A 29 -10.88 -13.44 29.79
CA ARG A 29 -10.14 -13.86 30.99
C ARG A 29 -9.29 -15.11 30.74
N ASN A 30 -9.83 -16.07 29.99
CA ASN A 30 -9.12 -17.30 29.63
C ASN A 30 -9.44 -17.71 28.19
N ARG A 31 -8.46 -17.61 27.29
CA ARG A 31 -8.60 -17.95 25.87
C ARG A 31 -8.87 -19.44 25.59
N ASN A 32 -8.60 -20.31 26.56
CA ASN A 32 -8.73 -21.76 26.42
C ASN A 32 -10.09 -22.27 26.90
N ASP A 33 -10.90 -21.42 27.55
CA ASP A 33 -12.26 -21.79 27.94
C ASP A 33 -13.19 -21.58 26.75
N GLU A 34 -13.51 -22.67 26.04
CA GLU A 34 -14.31 -22.61 24.83
C GLU A 34 -15.80 -22.36 25.09
N GLN A 35 -16.25 -22.51 26.34
CA GLN A 35 -17.64 -22.35 26.74
C GLN A 35 -17.91 -20.95 27.28
N ASP A 36 -16.87 -20.20 27.67
CA ASP A 36 -16.97 -18.79 28.05
C ASP A 36 -17.55 -17.94 26.89
N PRO A 37 -18.68 -17.24 27.09
CA PRO A 37 -19.23 -16.32 26.10
C PRO A 37 -18.23 -15.28 25.58
N ALA A 38 -17.27 -14.84 26.42
CA ALA A 38 -16.24 -13.90 25.98
C ALA A 38 -15.24 -14.53 24.99
N THR A 39 -14.85 -15.79 25.21
CA THR A 39 -14.02 -16.55 24.27
C THR A 39 -14.73 -16.80 22.95
N ILE A 40 -16.01 -17.18 22.99
CA ILE A 40 -16.83 -17.37 21.79
C ILE A 40 -16.91 -16.06 20.99
N ALA A 41 -17.24 -14.94 21.65
CA ALA A 41 -17.33 -13.63 21.01
C ALA A 41 -16.01 -13.20 20.37
N TRP A 42 -14.88 -13.44 21.04
CA TRP A 42 -13.55 -13.15 20.50
C TRP A 42 -13.21 -14.01 19.29
N LYS A 43 -13.46 -15.33 19.34
CA LYS A 43 -13.27 -16.25 18.19
C LYS A 43 -14.15 -15.83 17.01
N THR A 44 -15.41 -15.45 17.25
CA THR A 44 -16.30 -14.92 16.20
C THR A 44 -15.77 -13.61 15.60
N ALA A 45 -15.24 -12.69 16.43
CA ALA A 45 -14.64 -11.45 15.94
C ALA A 45 -13.41 -11.72 15.05
N ILE A 46 -12.57 -12.70 15.41
CA ILE A 46 -11.44 -13.14 14.58
C ILE A 46 -11.93 -13.68 13.22
N ALA A 47 -12.93 -14.57 13.21
CA ALA A 47 -13.47 -15.12 11.98
C ALA A 47 -14.00 -14.01 11.05
N ARG A 48 -14.79 -13.07 11.61
CA ARG A 48 -15.30 -11.91 10.88
C ARG A 48 -14.19 -11.02 10.32
N PHE A 49 -13.10 -10.84 11.06
CA PHE A 49 -11.95 -10.10 10.60
C PHE A 49 -11.23 -10.79 9.44
N HIS A 50 -11.03 -12.11 9.49
CA HIS A 50 -10.45 -12.86 8.38
C HIS A 50 -11.31 -12.77 7.11
N ASP A 51 -12.63 -12.87 7.24
CA ASP A 51 -13.56 -12.67 6.12
C ASP A 51 -13.48 -11.25 5.56
N ALA A 52 -13.45 -10.24 6.43
CA ALA A 52 -13.33 -8.85 6.01
C ALA A 52 -11.99 -8.57 5.33
N LEU A 53 -10.89 -9.17 5.79
CA LEU A 53 -9.58 -9.08 5.14
C LEU A 53 -9.59 -9.72 3.76
N ARG A 54 -10.20 -10.90 3.61
CA ARG A 54 -10.33 -11.57 2.31
C ARG A 54 -11.12 -10.70 1.32
N LEU A 55 -12.21 -10.09 1.79
CA LEU A 55 -13.04 -9.19 1.00
C LEU A 55 -12.44 -7.79 0.81
N ALA A 56 -11.35 -7.45 1.49
CA ALA A 56 -10.62 -6.19 1.31
C ALA A 56 -9.89 -6.12 -0.04
N TYR A 57 -9.70 -7.26 -0.68
CA TYR A 57 -9.07 -7.40 -1.98
C TYR A 57 -10.10 -7.79 -3.05
N PRO A 58 -9.92 -7.33 -4.30
CA PRO A 58 -10.66 -7.86 -5.44
C PRO A 58 -10.49 -9.37 -5.56
N ALA A 59 -11.50 -10.05 -6.12
CA ALA A 59 -11.48 -11.51 -6.25
C ALA A 59 -10.33 -12.01 -7.14
N ASP A 60 -9.98 -11.24 -8.17
CA ASP A 60 -8.89 -11.47 -9.12
C ASP A 60 -7.51 -11.06 -8.58
N PHE A 61 -7.45 -10.39 -7.43
CA PHE A 61 -6.20 -9.79 -6.93
C PHE A 61 -5.11 -10.82 -6.62
N GLY A 62 -5.50 -12.01 -6.15
CA GLY A 62 -4.55 -13.11 -5.92
C GLY A 62 -3.89 -13.57 -7.23
N GLU A 63 -4.68 -13.70 -8.29
CA GLU A 63 -4.19 -14.07 -9.61
C GLU A 63 -3.26 -13.01 -10.20
N ASP A 64 -3.61 -11.72 -10.06
CA ASP A 64 -2.76 -10.60 -10.46
C ASP A 64 -1.40 -10.65 -9.76
N ILE A 65 -1.37 -10.97 -8.46
CA ILE A 65 -0.12 -11.11 -7.70
C ILE A 65 0.72 -12.28 -8.22
N GLU A 66 0.12 -13.44 -8.48
CA GLU A 66 0.85 -14.60 -9.01
C GLU A 66 1.40 -14.32 -10.42
N ARG A 67 0.64 -13.64 -11.27
CA ARG A 67 1.12 -13.14 -12.58
C ARG A 67 2.34 -12.23 -12.41
N LEU A 68 2.29 -11.27 -11.50
CA LEU A 68 3.43 -10.38 -11.25
C LEU A 68 4.66 -11.12 -10.70
N LYS A 69 4.48 -12.14 -9.87
CA LYS A 69 5.58 -13.00 -9.40
C LYS A 69 6.22 -13.79 -10.54
N ALA A 70 5.42 -14.25 -11.49
CA ALA A 70 5.87 -14.91 -12.71
C ALA A 70 6.45 -13.96 -13.77
N GLY A 71 6.39 -12.64 -13.53
CA GLY A 71 6.87 -11.62 -14.45
C GLY A 71 5.91 -11.27 -15.59
N ASP A 72 4.64 -11.65 -15.47
CA ASP A 72 3.60 -11.34 -16.44
C ASP A 72 3.01 -9.94 -16.18
N PRO A 73 3.18 -8.97 -17.11
CA PRO A 73 2.70 -7.61 -16.92
C PRO A 73 1.17 -7.48 -16.91
N ARG A 74 0.41 -8.53 -17.28
CA ARG A 74 -1.06 -8.51 -17.22
C ARG A 74 -1.60 -8.30 -15.80
N GLY A 75 -0.85 -8.67 -14.77
CA GLY A 75 -1.21 -8.41 -13.37
C GLY A 75 -1.00 -6.97 -12.89
N LEU A 76 -0.41 -6.08 -13.71
CA LEU A 76 -0.09 -4.71 -13.29
C LEU A 76 -1.34 -3.88 -13.04
N GLU A 77 -2.40 -4.06 -13.84
CA GLU A 77 -3.55 -3.15 -13.82
C GLU A 77 -4.32 -3.19 -12.49
N GLY A 78 -4.64 -4.38 -11.96
CA GLY A 78 -5.31 -4.50 -10.67
C GLY A 78 -4.47 -3.96 -9.51
N VAL A 79 -3.16 -4.20 -9.56
CA VAL A 79 -2.20 -3.72 -8.54
C VAL A 79 -2.02 -2.21 -8.58
N ILE A 80 -1.94 -1.59 -9.76
CA ILE A 80 -1.88 -0.13 -9.88
C ILE A 80 -3.15 0.48 -9.29
N ARG A 81 -4.34 -0.05 -9.60
CA ARG A 81 -5.61 0.42 -9.01
C ARG A 81 -5.63 0.31 -7.49
N PHE A 82 -5.06 -0.76 -6.93
CA PHE A 82 -4.92 -0.91 -5.48
C PHE A 82 -4.03 0.17 -4.87
N LEU A 83 -2.89 0.48 -5.51
CA LEU A 83 -2.00 1.55 -5.04
C LEU A 83 -2.62 2.94 -5.19
N GLU A 84 -3.38 3.20 -6.25
CA GLU A 84 -4.13 4.44 -6.45
C GLU A 84 -5.18 4.68 -5.37
N ALA A 85 -5.95 3.63 -5.05
CA ALA A 85 -6.95 3.69 -3.99
C ALA A 85 -6.33 3.78 -2.59
N ASP A 86 -5.09 3.30 -2.42
CA ASP A 86 -4.30 3.39 -1.19
C ASP A 86 -5.04 2.92 0.08
N PRO A 87 -5.76 1.77 0.07
CA PRO A 87 -6.61 1.37 1.19
C PRO A 87 -5.81 1.11 2.47
N MET A 88 -6.34 1.55 3.61
CA MET A 88 -5.69 1.44 4.92
C MET A 88 -6.43 0.47 5.82
N PHE A 89 -5.84 -0.69 6.07
CA PHE A 89 -6.32 -1.71 7.00
C PHE A 89 -5.14 -2.56 7.47
N PHE A 90 -5.37 -3.48 8.42
CA PHE A 90 -4.32 -4.31 8.98
C PHE A 90 -3.57 -5.10 7.89
N GLY A 91 -2.24 -4.97 7.85
CA GLY A 91 -1.39 -5.65 6.86
C GLY A 91 -1.31 -4.97 5.48
N SER A 92 -2.16 -3.97 5.16
CA SER A 92 -2.17 -3.38 3.81
C SER A 92 -0.87 -2.64 3.45
N GLY A 93 -0.14 -2.11 4.44
CA GLY A 93 1.19 -1.52 4.22
C GLY A 93 2.24 -2.53 3.75
N TYR A 94 2.23 -3.75 4.31
CA TYR A 94 3.09 -4.85 3.85
C TYR A 94 2.73 -5.29 2.43
N ALA A 95 1.42 -5.42 2.15
CA ALA A 95 0.95 -5.72 0.80
C ALA A 95 1.46 -4.66 -0.21
N LYS A 96 1.28 -3.37 0.06
CA LYS A 96 1.80 -2.28 -0.79
C LYS A 96 3.32 -2.39 -1.00
N ALA A 97 4.07 -2.66 0.06
CA ALA A 97 5.52 -2.81 -0.01
C ALA A 97 5.96 -3.96 -0.93
N ASP A 98 5.27 -5.10 -0.88
CA ASP A 98 5.54 -6.25 -1.74
C ASP A 98 5.12 -6.02 -3.19
N LEU A 99 3.95 -5.41 -3.40
CA LEU A 99 3.46 -5.06 -4.73
C LEU A 99 4.44 -4.11 -5.45
N ILE A 100 4.95 -3.09 -4.76
CA ILE A 100 5.97 -2.19 -5.31
C ILE A 100 7.26 -2.94 -5.65
N ARG A 101 7.64 -3.96 -4.87
CA ARG A 101 8.81 -4.80 -5.17
C ARG A 101 8.62 -5.55 -6.49
N PHE A 102 7.42 -6.05 -6.76
CA PHE A 102 7.11 -6.73 -8.03
C PHE A 102 7.05 -5.75 -9.20
N ILE A 103 6.32 -4.63 -9.05
CA ILE A 103 6.22 -3.56 -10.07
C ILE A 103 7.60 -3.09 -10.53
N ASN A 104 8.54 -2.88 -9.61
CA ASN A 104 9.87 -2.36 -9.96
C ASN A 104 10.68 -3.28 -10.89
N ARG A 105 10.33 -4.57 -10.97
CA ARG A 105 10.96 -5.54 -11.87
C ARG A 105 10.30 -5.61 -13.24
N MET A 106 9.10 -5.04 -13.40
CA MET A 106 8.34 -5.15 -14.63
C MET A 106 8.70 -4.03 -15.63
N PRO A 107 8.53 -4.28 -16.94
CA PRO A 107 8.40 -3.22 -17.91
C PRO A 107 7.09 -2.46 -17.64
N LEU A 108 7.14 -1.13 -17.74
CA LEU A 108 5.98 -0.26 -17.56
C LEU A 108 5.74 0.50 -18.85
N THR A 109 4.48 0.60 -19.27
CA THR A 109 4.10 1.57 -20.29
C THR A 109 4.15 2.98 -19.72
N GLU A 110 4.28 4.00 -20.58
CA GLU A 110 4.29 5.39 -20.10
C GLU A 110 2.99 5.76 -19.36
N HIS A 111 1.85 5.21 -19.81
CA HIS A 111 0.57 5.40 -19.12
C HIS A 111 0.58 4.83 -17.69
N GLN A 112 1.12 3.62 -17.50
CA GLN A 112 1.25 3.01 -16.17
C GLN A 112 2.25 3.78 -15.30
N ALA A 113 3.38 4.20 -15.88
CA ALA A 113 4.37 5.01 -15.18
C ALA A 113 3.77 6.34 -14.72
N ALA A 114 2.97 7.02 -15.54
CA ALA A 114 2.25 8.24 -15.19
C ALA A 114 1.35 8.07 -13.97
N ARG A 115 0.55 7.01 -13.94
CA ARG A 115 -0.31 6.67 -12.79
C ARG A 115 0.50 6.43 -11.52
N LEU A 116 1.58 5.67 -11.62
CA LEU A 116 2.47 5.39 -10.49
C LEU A 116 3.23 6.63 -9.99
N ARG A 117 3.52 7.62 -10.86
CA ARG A 117 4.04 8.93 -10.44
C ARG A 117 3.03 9.69 -9.59
N ALA A 118 1.76 9.69 -9.97
CA ALA A 118 0.69 10.31 -9.18
C ALA A 118 0.55 9.64 -7.80
N VAL A 119 0.63 8.31 -7.74
CA VAL A 119 0.67 7.55 -6.48
C VAL A 119 1.84 7.97 -5.60
N ALA A 120 3.05 8.07 -6.16
CA ALA A 120 4.25 8.49 -5.42
C ALA A 120 4.13 9.93 -4.87
N LEU A 121 3.47 10.84 -5.59
CA LEU A 121 3.20 12.18 -5.08
C LEU A 121 2.13 12.18 -3.97
N ALA A 122 1.05 11.43 -4.15
CA ALA A 122 -0.03 11.35 -3.17
C ALA A 122 0.46 10.84 -1.80
N ILE A 123 1.40 9.88 -1.77
CA ILE A 123 1.92 9.38 -0.50
C ILE A 123 2.77 10.43 0.24
N VAL A 124 3.48 11.29 -0.49
CA VAL A 124 4.27 12.41 0.09
C VAL A 124 3.36 13.39 0.82
N GLU A 125 2.15 13.61 0.32
CA GLU A 125 1.17 14.47 0.99
C GLU A 125 0.57 13.79 2.22
N ARG A 126 0.29 12.49 2.12
CA ARG A 126 -0.47 11.75 3.14
C ARG A 126 0.36 11.33 4.35
N ARG A 127 1.43 10.54 4.17
CA ARG A 127 2.11 9.86 5.30
C ARG A 127 3.52 9.37 5.00
N ALA A 128 4.32 9.23 6.06
CA ALA A 128 5.58 8.48 6.05
C ALA A 128 5.41 7.20 6.89
N SER A 129 4.84 6.16 6.29
CA SER A 129 4.67 4.84 6.91
C SER A 129 5.79 3.88 6.51
N GLN A 130 5.77 2.65 7.04
CA GLN A 130 6.82 1.64 6.84
C GLN A 130 7.14 1.36 5.36
N GLU A 131 6.13 1.45 4.48
CA GLU A 131 6.27 1.25 3.04
C GLU A 131 6.82 2.47 2.30
N PHE A 132 7.00 3.63 2.95
CA PHE A 132 7.43 4.87 2.30
C PHE A 132 8.75 4.71 1.55
N ARG A 133 9.70 3.95 2.10
CA ARG A 133 10.97 3.64 1.42
C ARG A 133 10.77 2.86 0.12
N ARG A 134 9.72 2.03 0.02
CA ARG A 134 9.36 1.34 -1.22
C ARG A 134 8.77 2.32 -2.22
N TYR A 135 7.93 3.26 -1.78
CA TYR A 135 7.47 4.34 -2.64
C TYR A 135 8.61 5.21 -3.19
N CYS A 136 9.66 5.49 -2.42
CA CYS A 136 10.86 6.16 -2.97
C CYS A 136 11.51 5.34 -4.09
N ARG A 137 11.58 4.01 -3.96
CA ARG A 137 12.09 3.13 -5.04
C ARG A 137 11.18 3.13 -6.26
N LEU A 138 9.87 3.13 -6.05
CA LEU A 138 8.91 3.28 -7.13
C LEU A 138 9.13 4.61 -7.87
N ALA A 139 9.22 5.72 -7.13
CA ALA A 139 9.48 7.05 -7.69
C ALA A 139 10.77 7.09 -8.53
N ALA A 140 11.83 6.40 -8.09
CA ALA A 140 13.05 6.28 -8.88
C ALA A 140 12.90 5.43 -10.15
N LYS A 141 12.07 4.37 -10.12
CA LYS A 141 11.73 3.57 -11.31
C LYS A 141 10.93 4.37 -12.33
N VAL A 142 10.00 5.22 -11.89
CA VAL A 142 9.17 6.08 -12.75
C VAL A 142 9.68 7.53 -12.81
N ASN A 143 11.00 7.71 -12.70
CA ASN A 143 11.63 9.02 -12.67
C ASN A 143 11.30 9.84 -13.93
N HIS A 144 10.82 11.06 -13.74
CA HIS A 144 10.39 11.94 -14.83
C HIS A 144 10.60 13.41 -14.41
N PRO A 145 10.94 14.34 -15.33
CA PRO A 145 11.12 15.76 -15.01
C PRO A 145 9.94 16.37 -14.25
N ALA A 146 8.72 16.10 -14.69
CA ALA A 146 7.50 16.57 -14.01
C ALA A 146 7.36 16.05 -12.56
N LEU A 147 7.80 14.81 -12.29
CA LEU A 147 7.80 14.26 -10.93
C LEU A 147 8.80 15.00 -10.05
N ARG A 148 10.02 15.23 -10.56
CA ARG A 148 11.06 15.97 -9.82
C ARG A 148 10.59 17.37 -9.49
N GLU A 149 9.96 18.05 -10.43
CA GLU A 149 9.44 19.40 -10.22
C GLU A 149 8.32 19.42 -9.18
N ALA A 150 7.35 18.51 -9.28
CA ALA A 150 6.29 18.38 -8.29
C ALA A 150 6.82 18.09 -6.87
N LEU A 151 7.93 17.33 -6.76
CA LEU A 151 8.61 17.08 -5.50
C LEU A 151 9.37 18.31 -4.98
N ARG A 152 10.01 19.11 -5.84
CA ARG A 152 10.67 20.36 -5.43
C ARG A 152 9.69 21.37 -4.88
N ILE A 153 8.56 21.54 -5.55
CA ILE A 153 7.46 22.40 -5.08
C ILE A 153 7.01 21.96 -3.68
N ARG A 154 6.79 20.66 -3.46
CA ARG A 154 6.41 20.11 -2.14
C ARG A 154 7.53 20.22 -1.10
N ALA A 155 8.79 20.11 -1.51
CA ALA A 155 9.94 20.27 -0.63
C ALA A 155 10.09 21.69 -0.07
N ALA A 156 9.54 22.68 -0.78
CA ALA A 156 9.51 24.09 -0.41
C ALA A 156 8.18 24.52 0.24
N CYS A 157 7.20 23.62 0.39
CA CYS A 157 5.90 23.99 0.96
C CYS A 157 5.99 24.26 2.47
N GLY A 158 5.01 25.01 2.99
CA GLY A 158 4.96 25.42 4.40
C GLY A 158 4.69 24.29 5.39
N ASP A 159 4.15 23.14 4.95
CA ASP A 159 3.95 21.97 5.82
C ASP A 159 5.30 21.24 6.01
N PRO A 160 5.88 21.26 7.23
CA PRO A 160 7.19 20.65 7.47
C PRO A 160 7.22 19.14 7.25
N ALA A 161 6.09 18.46 7.48
CA ALA A 161 5.98 17.01 7.34
C ALA A 161 5.96 16.60 5.86
N VAL A 162 5.19 17.31 5.03
CA VAL A 162 5.18 17.13 3.57
C VAL A 162 6.54 17.51 2.98
N ALA A 163 7.09 18.66 3.37
CA ALA A 163 8.38 19.13 2.88
C ALA A 163 9.51 18.15 3.17
N ARG A 164 9.56 17.58 4.38
CA ARG A 164 10.53 16.55 4.75
C ARG A 164 10.40 15.29 3.89
N ARG A 165 9.17 14.81 3.66
CA ARG A 165 8.91 13.62 2.84
C ARG A 165 9.28 13.84 1.38
N ALA A 166 8.93 15.01 0.84
CA ALA A 166 9.28 15.43 -0.51
C ALA A 166 10.79 15.49 -0.70
N ARG A 167 11.53 16.13 0.23
CA ARG A 167 13.00 16.17 0.21
C ARG A 167 13.62 14.78 0.21
N TRP A 168 13.10 13.87 1.04
CA TRP A 168 13.61 12.49 1.09
C TRP A 168 13.36 11.74 -0.23
N MET A 169 12.15 11.82 -0.77
CA MET A 169 11.84 11.16 -2.04
C MET A 169 12.63 11.77 -3.21
N LEU A 170 12.76 13.10 -3.27
CA LEU A 170 13.54 13.80 -4.28
C LEU A 170 15.01 13.36 -4.27
N ALA A 171 15.63 13.33 -3.09
CA ALA A 171 17.01 12.86 -2.95
C ALA A 171 17.19 11.42 -3.47
N TYR A 172 16.18 10.56 -3.27
CA TYR A 172 16.22 9.19 -3.78
C TYR A 172 16.08 9.09 -5.31
N VAL A 173 15.28 9.98 -5.90
CA VAL A 173 15.03 10.07 -7.35
C VAL A 173 16.22 10.69 -8.10
N GLU A 174 16.91 11.66 -7.49
CA GLU A 174 18.08 12.33 -8.07
C GLU A 174 19.38 11.53 -7.84
N SER A 175 19.47 10.79 -6.73
CA SER A 175 20.61 9.94 -6.39
C SER A 175 20.17 8.52 -6.06
N PRO A 176 19.65 7.74 -7.04
CA PRO A 176 19.25 6.37 -6.79
C PRO A 176 20.47 5.56 -6.34
N PRO A 177 20.36 4.69 -5.33
CA PRO A 177 21.51 3.98 -4.75
C PRO A 177 22.27 3.07 -5.73
N CYS A 178 21.76 2.85 -6.95
CA CYS A 178 22.47 2.14 -8.01
C CYS A 178 23.44 3.02 -8.82
N ALA A 179 23.26 4.34 -8.85
CA ALA A 179 24.16 5.27 -9.56
C ALA A 179 25.51 5.47 -8.85
N ARG A 180 25.64 5.03 -7.58
CA ARG A 180 26.88 5.12 -6.79
C ARG A 180 27.84 3.94 -6.96
N ARG A 181 27.50 2.91 -7.76
CA ARG A 181 28.31 1.69 -7.94
C ARG A 181 29.02 1.58 -9.30
N ALA A 182 28.80 2.50 -10.23
CA ALA A 182 29.45 2.52 -11.54
C ALA A 182 30.70 3.42 -11.57
N GLY A 183 31.52 3.38 -10.51
CA GLY A 183 32.66 4.29 -10.33
C GLY A 183 33.72 3.75 -9.36
N ARG A 184 34.03 2.45 -9.46
CA ARG A 184 35.28 1.85 -8.98
C ARG A 184 35.72 0.78 -9.95
#